data_AF-A0A931FAH7-F1
#
_entry.id   AF-A0A931FAH7-F1
#
_cell.length_a   1.000
_cell.length_b   1.000
_cell.length_c   1.000
_cell.angle_alpha   90.00
_cell.angle_beta   90.00
_cell.angle_gamma   90.00
#
_symmetry.space_group_name_H-M   'P 1'
#
loop_
_entity.id
_entity.type
_entity.pdbx_description
1 polymer ?
#
loop_
_entity_poly.entity_id
_entity_poly.type
_entity_poly.pdbx_seq_one_letter_code
_entity_poly.pdbx_strand_id
1 'polypeptide(L)'
;MKKTTNLAEVQHAVAQEDTVVLYLSMPNCSICQAVLPRLENLSSHYDFPSFHLDAVETPEVASAFQILTAPVILLYHKNKEIMRQARFIDFHQLEDTLNKLSIANETISYEELFNQL
;
A
#
# COMPACT_ATOMS: atom_id res chain seq x y z
N MET A 1 -3.00 2.90 10.14
CA MET A 1 -3.72 2.25 9.03
C MET A 1 -5.19 2.19 9.35
N LYS A 2 -6.07 2.49 8.39
CA LYS A 2 -7.52 2.52 8.59
C LYS A 2 -8.16 1.21 8.14
N LYS A 3 -8.77 0.45 9.04
CA LYS A 3 -9.64 -0.66 8.65
C LYS A 3 -10.95 -0.12 8.06
N THR A 4 -11.36 -0.63 6.89
CA THR A 4 -12.62 -0.25 6.24
C THR A 4 -13.26 -1.46 5.56
N THR A 5 -14.53 -1.36 5.21
CA THR A 5 -15.26 -2.31 4.35
C THR A 5 -15.83 -1.62 3.11
N ASN A 6 -15.54 -0.32 2.94
CA ASN A 6 -16.06 0.49 1.85
C ASN A 6 -15.08 0.46 0.67
N LEU A 7 -15.37 -0.36 -0.34
CA LEU A 7 -14.56 -0.43 -1.56
C LEU A 7 -14.47 0.92 -2.28
N ALA A 8 -15.57 1.67 -2.34
CA ALA A 8 -15.61 2.95 -3.05
C ALA A 8 -14.69 4.01 -2.41
N GLU A 9 -14.60 4.03 -1.08
CA GLU A 9 -13.64 4.87 -0.35
C GLU A 9 -12.20 4.56 -0.78
N VAL A 10 -11.84 3.28 -0.82
CA VAL A 10 -10.48 2.84 -1.17
C VAL A 10 -10.16 3.16 -2.62
N GLN A 11 -11.09 2.91 -3.54
CA GLN A 11 -10.92 3.26 -4.96
C GLN A 11 -10.79 4.77 -5.16
N HIS A 12 -11.56 5.57 -4.41
CA HIS A 12 -11.43 7.02 -4.45
C HIS A 12 -10.06 7.48 -3.97
N ALA A 13 -9.56 6.93 -2.86
CA ALA A 13 -8.21 7.24 -2.39
C ALA A 13 -7.15 6.86 -3.44
N VAL A 14 -7.21 5.66 -4.03
CA VAL A 14 -6.29 5.25 -5.11
C VAL A 14 -6.31 6.21 -6.31
N ALA A 15 -7.46 6.81 -6.61
CA ALA A 15 -7.62 7.72 -7.75
C ALA A 15 -7.22 9.17 -7.45
N GLN A 16 -7.20 9.62 -6.19
CA GLN A 16 -6.97 11.01 -5.82
C GLN A 16 -5.64 11.25 -5.12
N GLU A 17 -5.13 10.25 -4.40
CA GLU A 17 -3.95 10.36 -3.57
C GLU A 17 -2.73 9.91 -4.36
N ASP A 18 -1.61 10.62 -4.18
CA ASP A 18 -0.39 10.32 -4.91
C ASP A 18 0.15 8.94 -4.56
N THR A 19 0.05 8.51 -3.30
CA THR A 19 0.52 7.20 -2.86
C THR A 19 -0.49 6.58 -1.91
N VAL A 20 -0.87 5.32 -2.15
CA VAL A 20 -1.82 4.59 -1.29
C VAL A 20 -1.27 3.20 -0.99
N VAL A 21 -1.30 2.82 0.29
CA VAL A 21 -0.93 1.46 0.75
C VAL A 21 -2.20 0.68 1.06
N LEU A 22 -2.39 -0.47 0.42
CA LEU A 22 -3.49 -1.37 0.70
C LEU A 22 -2.98 -2.66 1.31
N TYR A 23 -3.58 -3.07 2.42
CA TYR A 23 -3.37 -4.36 3.03
C TYR A 23 -4.64 -5.18 2.97
N LEU A 24 -4.57 -6.35 2.33
CA LEU A 24 -5.68 -7.29 2.26
C LEU A 24 -5.36 -8.54 3.08
N SER A 25 -6.24 -8.86 4.01
CA SER A 25 -6.17 -10.05 4.85
C SER A 25 -7.36 -10.97 4.64
N MET A 26 -7.28 -12.17 5.22
CA MET A 26 -8.40 -13.09 5.37
C MET A 26 -8.44 -13.59 6.82
N PRO A 27 -9.61 -14.01 7.34
CA PRO A 27 -9.73 -14.65 8.64
C PRO A 27 -8.95 -15.97 8.67
N ASN A 28 -8.59 -16.43 9.88
CA ASN A 28 -7.84 -17.66 10.11
C ASN A 28 -6.46 -17.71 9.39
N CYS A 29 -5.86 -16.55 9.14
CA CYS A 29 -4.54 -16.40 8.53
C CYS A 29 -3.50 -16.02 9.59
N SER A 30 -2.71 -16.97 10.07
CA SER A 30 -1.67 -16.74 11.09
C SER A 30 -0.59 -15.76 10.61
N ILE A 31 -0.21 -15.84 9.33
CA ILE A 31 0.78 -14.92 8.73
C ILE A 31 0.23 -13.49 8.70
N CYS A 32 -1.07 -13.32 8.44
CA CYS A 32 -1.70 -12.00 8.40
C CYS A 32 -1.64 -11.30 9.77
N GLN A 33 -1.76 -12.07 10.86
CA GLN A 33 -1.62 -11.54 12.23
C GLN A 33 -0.20 -11.07 12.53
N ALA A 34 0.82 -11.71 11.94
CA ALA A 34 2.21 -11.29 12.09
C ALA A 34 2.58 -10.08 11.20
N VAL A 35 2.02 -10.00 9.99
CA VAL A 35 2.32 -8.95 9.01
C VAL A 35 1.68 -7.61 9.38
N LEU A 36 0.41 -7.62 9.82
CA LEU A 36 -0.36 -6.40 10.11
C LEU A 36 0.37 -5.41 11.04
N PRO A 37 0.82 -5.78 12.26
CA PRO A 37 1.43 -4.82 13.18
C PRO A 37 2.73 -4.23 12.64
N ARG A 38 3.50 -5.01 11.87
CA ARG A 38 4.74 -4.53 11.25
C ARG A 38 4.45 -3.54 10.12
N LEU A 39 3.40 -3.79 9.34
CA LEU A 39 2.96 -2.86 8.30
C LEU A 39 2.35 -1.58 8.88
N GLU A 40 1.55 -1.67 9.94
CA GLU A 40 1.03 -0.51 10.64
C GLU A 40 2.14 0.39 11.18
N ASN A 41 3.16 -0.19 11.79
CA ASN A 41 4.34 0.54 12.25
C ASN A 41 5.08 1.21 11.08
N LEU A 42 5.36 0.47 10.01
CA LEU A 42 6.05 1.04 8.84
C LEU A 42 5.23 2.18 8.20
N SER A 43 3.94 1.95 7.94
CA SER A 43 3.06 2.97 7.34
C SER A 43 2.88 4.20 8.22
N SER A 44 3.08 4.11 9.54
CA SER A 44 2.97 5.27 10.44
C SER A 44 4.09 6.30 10.27
N HIS A 45 5.18 5.95 9.59
CA HIS A 45 6.28 6.87 9.28
C HIS A 45 6.03 7.76 8.06
N TYR A 46 4.92 7.53 7.32
CA TYR A 46 4.61 8.24 6.09
C TYR A 46 3.22 8.87 6.18
N ASP A 47 3.03 10.02 5.54
CA ASP A 47 1.73 10.70 5.46
C ASP A 47 0.88 10.18 4.29
N PHE A 48 1.00 8.88 3.98
CA PHE A 48 0.23 8.23 2.94
C PHE A 48 -1.02 7.57 3.52
N PRO A 49 -2.17 7.69 2.87
CA PRO A 49 -3.34 6.91 3.23
C PRO A 49 -3.01 5.41 3.13
N SER A 50 -3.35 4.70 4.20
CA SER A 50 -3.14 3.25 4.32
C SER A 50 -4.42 2.58 4.78
N PHE A 51 -4.88 1.56 4.04
CA PHE A 51 -6.14 0.88 4.29
C PHE A 51 -5.93 -0.61 4.58
N HIS A 52 -6.69 -1.13 5.53
CA HIS A 52 -6.82 -2.56 5.80
C HIS A 52 -8.21 -3.03 5.41
N LEU A 53 -8.25 -4.04 4.54
CA LEU A 53 -9.46 -4.69 4.05
C LEU A 53 -9.40 -6.18 4.37
N ASP A 54 -10.53 -6.76 4.78
CA ASP A 54 -10.68 -8.21 4.89
C ASP A 54 -11.43 -8.73 3.67
N ALA A 55 -10.78 -9.60 2.90
CA ALA A 55 -11.30 -10.12 1.64
C ALA A 55 -12.46 -11.11 1.81
N VAL A 56 -12.70 -11.64 3.02
CA VAL A 56 -13.88 -12.46 3.33
C VAL A 56 -15.02 -11.59 3.84
N GLU A 57 -14.73 -10.58 4.65
CA GLU A 57 -15.73 -9.60 5.11
C GLU A 57 -16.26 -8.74 3.95
N THR A 58 -15.41 -8.42 2.97
CA THR A 58 -15.74 -7.59 1.81
C THR A 58 -15.35 -8.31 0.52
N PRO A 59 -16.12 -9.30 0.04
CA PRO A 59 -15.72 -10.13 -1.11
C PRO A 59 -15.45 -9.36 -2.41
N GLU A 60 -16.11 -8.21 -2.59
CA GLU A 60 -15.91 -7.31 -3.72
C GLU A 60 -14.46 -6.77 -3.83
N VAL A 61 -13.75 -6.56 -2.72
CA VAL A 61 -12.33 -6.16 -2.81
C VAL A 61 -11.45 -7.29 -3.34
N ALA A 62 -11.81 -8.56 -3.10
CA ALA A 62 -11.06 -9.68 -3.64
C ALA A 62 -11.14 -9.70 -5.18
N SER A 63 -12.34 -9.43 -5.73
CA SER A 63 -12.52 -9.31 -7.18
C SER A 63 -11.86 -8.05 -7.73
N ALA A 64 -12.07 -6.89 -7.09
CA ALA A 64 -11.58 -5.60 -7.59
C ALA A 64 -10.05 -5.54 -7.68
N PHE A 65 -9.36 -6.08 -6.69
CA PHE A 65 -7.89 -6.07 -6.60
C PHE A 65 -7.22 -7.39 -7.01
N GLN A 66 -8.01 -8.34 -7.54
CA GLN A 66 -7.56 -9.66 -8.02
C GLN A 66 -6.78 -10.43 -6.94
N ILE A 67 -7.39 -10.55 -5.76
CA ILE A 67 -6.78 -11.15 -4.58
C ILE A 67 -7.29 -12.58 -4.42
N LEU A 68 -6.42 -13.54 -4.70
CA LEU A 68 -6.70 -14.98 -4.59
C LEU A 68 -6.02 -15.64 -3.38
N THR A 69 -5.26 -14.86 -2.61
CA THR A 69 -4.44 -15.32 -1.49
C THR A 69 -4.37 -14.21 -0.44
N ALA A 70 -3.98 -14.56 0.79
CA ALA A 70 -3.63 -13.59 1.83
C ALA A 70 -2.34 -14.00 2.55
N PRO A 71 -1.62 -13.05 3.20
CA PRO A 71 -1.80 -11.60 3.08
C PRO A 71 -1.38 -11.06 1.71
N VAL A 72 -1.91 -9.90 1.33
CA VAL A 72 -1.44 -9.12 0.18
C VAL A 72 -1.21 -7.67 0.58
N ILE A 73 -0.09 -7.11 0.14
CA ILE A 73 0.19 -5.68 0.19
C ILE A 73 0.24 -5.16 -1.24
N LEU A 74 -0.54 -4.12 -1.52
CA LEU A 74 -0.48 -3.36 -2.77
C LEU A 74 -0.01 -1.95 -2.48
N LEU A 75 0.86 -1.44 -3.34
CA LEU A 75 1.30 -0.05 -3.34
C LEU A 75 0.87 0.59 -4.65
N TYR A 76 0.04 1.62 -4.52
CA TYR A 76 -0.35 2.47 -5.64
C TYR A 76 0.44 3.77 -5.57
N HIS A 77 0.93 4.25 -6.71
CA HIS A 77 1.46 5.59 -6.87
C HIS A 77 0.88 6.23 -8.14
N LYS A 78 0.29 7.42 -8.03
CA LYS A 78 -0.37 8.14 -9.12
C LYS A 78 -1.37 7.26 -9.88
N ASN A 79 -2.27 6.62 -9.13
CA ASN A 79 -3.30 5.71 -9.63
C ASN A 79 -2.76 4.49 -10.42
N LYS A 80 -1.48 4.13 -10.24
CA LYS A 80 -0.87 2.92 -10.82
C LYS A 80 -0.40 1.99 -9.73
N GLU A 81 -0.71 0.70 -9.86
CA GLU A 81 -0.12 -0.33 -9.01
C GLU A 81 1.37 -0.48 -9.38
N ILE A 82 2.26 -0.13 -8.46
CA ILE A 82 3.72 -0.20 -8.68
C ILE A 82 4.37 -1.35 -7.92
N MET A 83 3.69 -1.91 -6.92
CA MET A 83 4.17 -3.07 -6.18
C MET A 83 3.01 -3.92 -5.66
N ARG A 84 3.21 -5.24 -5.75
CA ARG A 84 2.33 -6.27 -5.19
C ARG A 84 3.17 -7.32 -4.51
N GLN A 85 2.93 -7.56 -3.22
CA GLN A 85 3.53 -8.66 -2.48
C GLN A 85 2.41 -9.55 -1.93
N ALA A 86 2.49 -10.85 -2.22
CA ALA A 86 1.47 -11.82 -1.83
C ALA A 86 2.12 -13.02 -1.12
N ARG A 87 1.53 -13.45 0.02
CA ARG A 87 1.98 -14.54 0.90
C ARG A 87 3.31 -14.30 1.61
N PHE A 88 4.34 -13.91 0.87
CA PHE A 88 5.67 -13.59 1.37
C PHE A 88 5.89 -12.08 1.26
N ILE A 89 6.16 -11.46 2.40
CA ILE A 89 6.30 -10.00 2.49
C ILE A 89 7.76 -9.65 2.76
N ASP A 90 8.37 -8.99 1.79
CA ASP A 90 9.67 -8.34 1.92
C ASP A 90 9.47 -6.89 2.37
N PHE A 91 9.59 -6.69 3.68
CA PHE A 91 9.48 -5.38 4.30
C PHE A 91 10.64 -4.45 3.97
N HIS A 92 11.83 -4.99 3.66
CA HIS A 92 12.97 -4.15 3.28
C HIS A 92 12.69 -3.50 1.92
N GLN A 93 12.24 -4.29 0.94
CA GLN A 93 11.86 -3.76 -0.36
C GLN A 93 10.70 -2.76 -0.28
N LEU A 94 9.70 -3.05 0.57
CA LEU A 94 8.57 -2.14 0.78
C LEU A 94 9.03 -0.81 1.37
N GLU A 95 9.84 -0.83 2.44
CA GLU A 95 10.38 0.36 3.09
C GLU A 95 11.26 1.19 2.13
N ASP A 96 12.16 0.55 1.38
CA ASP A 96 12.97 1.22 0.36
C ASP A 96 12.12 1.94 -0.70
N THR A 97 11.00 1.32 -1.08
CA THR A 97 10.09 1.90 -2.08
C THR A 97 9.32 3.07 -1.50
N LEU A 98 8.78 2.94 -0.28
CA LEU A 98 8.08 4.02 0.40
C LEU A 98 8.99 5.23 0.65
N ASN A 99 10.24 5.00 1.05
CA ASN A 99 11.25 6.06 1.22
C ASN A 99 11.51 6.83 -0.08
N LYS A 100 11.59 6.15 -1.23
CA LYS A 100 11.76 6.82 -2.53
C LYS A 100 10.55 7.67 -2.89
N LEU A 101 9.34 7.18 -2.60
CA LEU A 101 8.10 7.91 -2.87
C LEU A 101 7.89 9.09 -1.94
N SER A 102 8.30 9.00 -0.68
CA SER A 102 8.19 10.12 0.26
C SER A 102 9.10 11.27 -0.12
N ILE A 103 10.29 10.97 -0.65
CA ILE A 103 11.24 11.97 -1.16
C ILE A 103 10.76 12.55 -2.50
N ALA A 104 10.16 11.73 -3.38
CA ALA A 104 9.70 12.19 -4.70
C ALA A 104 8.54 13.19 -4.66
N ASN A 105 7.81 13.28 -3.53
CA ASN A 105 6.79 14.30 -3.31
C ASN A 105 7.39 15.66 -2.89
N GLU A 106 8.67 15.71 -2.51
CA GLU A 106 9.45 16.93 -2.38
C GLU A 106 10.21 17.16 -3.69
N THR A 107 9.59 17.91 -4.60
CA THR A 107 10.17 18.55 -5.80
C THR A 107 11.61 18.14 -6.13
N ILE A 108 11.81 17.12 -6.96
CA ILE A 108 13.02 17.10 -7.80
C ILE A 108 12.62 17.65 -9.15
N SER A 109 12.74 18.96 -9.26
CA SER A 109 12.86 19.61 -10.56
C SER A 109 14.11 19.02 -11.22
N TYR A 110 13.96 18.50 -12.45
CA TYR A 110 15.10 18.04 -13.26
C TYR A 110 16.21 19.10 -13.37
N GLU A 111 15.91 20.37 -13.13
CA GLU A 111 16.88 21.46 -13.10
C GLU A 111 17.93 21.34 -11.98
N GLU A 112 17.63 20.71 -10.85
CA GLU A 112 18.62 20.52 -9.77
C GLU A 112 19.64 19.42 -10.08
N LEU A 113 19.24 18.41 -10.87
CA LEU A 113 20.11 17.31 -11.28
C LEU A 113 21.16 17.72 -12.33
N PHE A 114 20.89 18.76 -13.13
CA PHE A 114 21.79 19.21 -14.19
C PHE A 114 22.63 20.44 -13.83
N ASN A 115 22.30 21.17 -12.76
CA ASN A 115 23.06 22.35 -12.32
C ASN A 115 24.33 22.02 -11.50
N GLN A 116 24.73 20.74 -11.42
CA GLN A 116 26.01 20.31 -10.84
C GLN A 116 27.04 19.88 -11.90
N LEU A 117 26.81 20.18 -13.19
CA LEU A 117 27.80 20.00 -14.27
C LEU A 117 28.41 21.33 -14.72
#